data_AF-A0A0C3Q7H5-F1
#
_entry.id   AF-A0A0C3Q7H5-F1
#
_cell.length_a   1.000
_cell.length_b   1.000
_cell.length_c   1.000
_cell.angle_alpha   90.00
_cell.angle_beta   90.00
_cell.angle_gamma   90.00
#
_symmetry.space_group_name_H-M   'P 1'
#
loop_
_entity.id
_entity.type
_entity.pdbx_description
1 polymer ?
#
loop_
_entity_poly.entity_id
_entity_poly.type
_entity_poly.pdbx_seq_one_letter_code
_entity_poly.pdbx_strand_id
1 'polypeptide(L)'
;MDRRSPSYEVRLAKYAARGFEIYVPDLRRKDFDPTIFERALTRVSGLARLLVLEKLSTQEARDAYISQRRHIRARPNASGGPKYRRASRRARRRQRGLEGDLKAAAEFGGLQMSEYDVMFHIPYGPGIDAKRISKIVYETDFSTNSTLDPKNRERKFHRHPAFFGNMKEALGDCCKSNEIPF
;
A
#
# COMPACT_ATOMS: atom_id res chain seq x y z
N MET A 1 7.87 14.11 -11.83
CA MET A 1 7.07 13.26 -10.91
C MET A 1 7.61 13.50 -9.53
N ASP A 2 6.96 14.38 -8.76
CA ASP A 2 7.38 14.66 -7.39
C ASP A 2 7.12 13.46 -6.50
N ARG A 3 8.18 12.98 -5.84
CA ARG A 3 8.16 11.86 -4.90
C ARG A 3 7.29 12.25 -3.71
N ARG A 4 6.07 11.69 -3.62
CA ARG A 4 5.16 12.04 -2.51
C ARG A 4 5.40 11.12 -1.32
N SER A 5 6.12 11.63 -0.33
CA SER A 5 6.16 11.05 1.01
C SER A 5 4.75 10.95 1.60
N PRO A 6 4.47 9.97 2.48
CA PRO A 6 3.22 9.93 3.23
C PRO A 6 2.96 11.26 3.94
N SER A 7 1.69 11.68 4.01
CA SER A 7 1.34 12.94 4.66
C SER A 7 1.75 12.92 6.13
N TYR A 8 1.96 14.11 6.72
CA TYR A 8 2.38 14.24 8.12
C TYR A 8 1.45 13.48 9.07
N GLU A 9 0.13 13.51 8.83
CA GLU A 9 -0.87 12.82 9.62
C GLU A 9 -0.73 11.29 9.54
N VAL A 10 -0.37 10.75 8.37
CA VAL A 10 -0.11 9.32 8.19
C VAL A 10 1.13 8.89 8.98
N ARG A 11 2.18 9.72 8.99
CA ARG A 11 3.38 9.47 9.78
C ARG A 11 3.07 9.45 11.28
N LEU A 12 2.28 10.41 11.76
CA LEU A 12 1.86 10.43 13.17
C LEU A 12 0.99 9.23 13.54
N ALA A 13 0.01 8.85 12.71
CA ALA A 13 -0.81 7.67 12.95
C ALA A 13 0.03 6.37 13.04
N LYS A 14 1.10 6.27 12.25
CA LYS A 14 2.07 5.17 12.34
C LYS A 14 2.76 5.10 13.70
N TYR A 15 3.10 6.24 14.30
CA TYR A 15 3.68 6.28 15.65
C TYR A 15 2.63 5.96 16.72
N ALA A 16 1.38 6.40 16.55
CA ALA A 16 0.28 6.01 17.42
C ALA A 16 0.08 4.49 17.48
N ALA A 17 0.13 3.80 16.34
CA ALA A 17 0.07 2.33 16.28
C ALA A 17 1.25 1.62 16.98
N ARG A 18 2.36 2.33 17.23
CA ARG A 18 3.53 1.84 17.97
C ARG A 18 3.47 2.18 19.47
N GLY A 19 2.38 2.79 19.94
CA GLY A 19 2.18 3.17 21.34
C GLY A 19 2.67 4.58 21.69
N PHE A 20 3.00 5.42 20.71
CA PHE A 20 3.35 6.82 20.97
C PHE A 20 2.10 7.70 20.95
N GLU A 21 1.90 8.48 22.00
CA GLU A 21 0.80 9.44 22.10
C GLU A 21 1.31 10.86 22.33
N ILE A 22 0.51 11.84 21.91
CA ILE A 22 0.79 13.26 22.15
C ILE A 22 -0.28 13.74 23.12
N TYR A 23 0.15 14.14 24.32
CA TYR A 23 -0.75 14.72 25.30
C TYR A 23 -1.05 16.18 24.95
N VAL A 24 -2.33 16.50 24.79
CA VAL A 24 -2.81 17.86 24.52
C VAL A 24 -3.84 18.21 25.61
N PRO A 25 -3.47 19.00 26.64
CA PRO A 25 -4.32 19.22 27.82
C PRO A 25 -5.64 19.94 27.49
N ASP A 26 -5.62 20.86 26.53
CA ASP A 26 -6.78 21.68 26.18
C ASP A 26 -7.75 20.99 25.19
N LEU A 27 -7.48 19.73 24.81
CA LEU A 27 -8.21 19.05 23.75
C LEU A 27 -9.56 18.49 24.26
N ARG A 28 -10.65 19.20 23.99
CA ARG A 28 -12.01 18.77 24.35
C ARG A 28 -12.68 18.01 23.21
N ARG A 29 -12.85 16.69 23.37
CA ARG A 29 -13.47 15.81 22.35
C ARG A 29 -14.93 16.14 22.01
N LYS A 30 -15.64 16.83 22.90
CA LYS A 30 -17.06 17.21 22.73
C LYS A 30 -17.26 18.37 21.75
N ASP A 31 -16.23 19.17 21.53
CA ASP A 31 -16.30 20.37 20.69
C ASP A 31 -16.14 20.05 19.19
N PHE A 32 -15.81 18.79 18.85
CA PHE A 32 -15.62 18.38 17.48
C PHE A 32 -16.94 18.11 16.77
N ASP A 33 -17.07 18.66 15.56
CA ASP A 33 -18.18 18.37 14.67
C ASP A 33 -18.18 16.87 14.28
N PRO A 34 -19.23 16.10 14.58
CA PRO A 34 -19.30 14.69 14.21
C PRO A 34 -19.30 14.45 12.69
N THR A 35 -19.59 15.46 11.86
CA THR A 35 -19.57 15.30 10.40
C THR A 35 -18.17 15.00 9.83
N ILE A 36 -17.09 15.22 10.62
CA ILE A 36 -15.73 14.87 10.21
C ILE A 36 -15.58 13.38 9.89
N PHE A 37 -16.35 12.52 10.57
CA PHE A 37 -16.30 11.09 10.35
C PHE A 37 -16.94 10.72 9.02
N GLU A 38 -17.94 11.45 8.55
CA GLU A 38 -18.65 11.13 7.30
C GLU A 38 -17.88 11.56 6.04
N ARG A 39 -16.93 12.49 6.18
CA ARG A 39 -16.13 13.02 5.07
C ARG A 39 -15.09 12.02 4.58
N ALA A 40 -14.82 12.05 3.27
CA ALA A 40 -13.76 11.22 2.70
C ALA A 40 -12.39 11.59 3.28
N LEU A 41 -11.60 10.59 3.69
CA LEU A 41 -10.27 10.78 4.28
C LEU A 41 -9.31 11.62 3.40
N THR A 42 -9.50 11.61 2.08
CA THR A 42 -8.74 12.44 1.13
C THR A 42 -9.09 13.92 1.18
N ARG A 43 -10.26 14.27 1.72
CA ARG A 43 -10.76 15.66 1.88
C ARG A 43 -10.55 16.20 3.29
N VAL A 44 -10.15 15.36 4.24
CA VAL A 44 -9.88 15.76 5.61
C VAL A 44 -8.36 15.92 5.78
N SER A 45 -7.92 16.98 6.45
CA SER A 45 -6.51 17.28 6.71
C SER A 45 -6.31 17.68 8.19
N GLY A 46 -5.06 17.65 8.65
CA GLY A 46 -4.68 18.07 9.99
C GLY A 46 -5.29 17.21 11.11
N LEU A 47 -5.69 17.85 12.21
CA LEU A 47 -6.23 17.19 13.41
C LEU A 47 -7.47 16.34 13.11
N ALA A 48 -8.39 16.84 12.27
CA ALA A 48 -9.58 16.09 11.89
C ALA A 48 -9.21 14.76 11.22
N ARG A 49 -8.14 14.74 10.42
CA ARG A 49 -7.66 13.51 9.78
C ARG A 49 -7.09 12.54 10.80
N LEU A 50 -6.36 13.03 11.79
CA LEU A 50 -5.85 12.21 12.89
C LEU A 50 -6.96 11.58 13.72
N LEU A 51 -8.02 12.32 14.05
CA LEU A 51 -9.19 11.81 14.78
C LEU A 51 -9.92 10.71 14.02
N VAL A 52 -10.06 10.86 12.70
CA VAL A 52 -10.62 9.82 11.84
C VAL A 52 -9.71 8.59 11.85
N LEU A 53 -8.39 8.76 11.75
CA LEU A 53 -7.43 7.65 11.78
C LEU A 53 -7.38 6.91 13.11
N GLU A 54 -7.58 7.60 14.23
CA GLU A 54 -7.70 7.02 15.57
C GLU A 54 -8.92 6.08 15.64
N LYS A 55 -10.08 6.54 15.14
CA LYS A 55 -11.31 5.73 15.09
C LYS A 55 -11.20 4.54 14.14
N LEU A 56 -10.37 4.65 13.10
CA LEU A 56 -10.12 3.60 12.11
C LEU A 56 -8.87 2.78 12.43
N SER A 57 -8.49 2.69 13.70
CA SER A 57 -7.33 1.92 14.16
C SER A 57 -7.46 0.43 13.85
N THR A 58 -8.65 -0.16 13.99
CA THR A 58 -8.90 -1.59 13.73
C THR A 58 -9.34 -1.85 12.28
N GLN A 59 -8.98 -3.03 11.76
CA GLN A 59 -9.37 -3.43 10.41
C GLN A 59 -10.90 -3.52 10.24
N GLU A 60 -11.60 -4.00 11.27
CA GLU A 60 -13.07 -4.08 11.29
C GLU A 60 -13.72 -2.69 11.21
N ALA A 61 -13.20 -1.71 11.98
CA ALA A 61 -13.68 -0.34 11.93
C ALA A 61 -13.48 0.28 10.54
N ARG A 62 -12.36 -0.03 9.86
CA ARG A 62 -12.11 0.40 8.47
C ARG A 62 -13.10 -0.20 7.49
N ASP A 63 -13.36 -1.49 7.59
CA ASP A 63 -14.28 -2.18 6.68
C ASP A 63 -15.73 -1.72 6.88
N ALA A 64 -16.14 -1.51 8.14
CA ALA A 64 -17.42 -0.89 8.50
C ALA A 64 -17.53 0.54 7.96
N TYR A 65 -16.46 1.33 8.09
CA TYR A 65 -16.41 2.70 7.58
C TYR A 65 -16.57 2.77 6.06
N ILE A 66 -15.87 1.90 5.33
CA ILE A 66 -15.96 1.82 3.87
C ILE A 66 -17.36 1.33 3.44
N SER A 67 -17.95 0.37 4.15
CA SER A 67 -19.28 -0.17 3.84
C SER A 67 -20.39 0.86 4.08
N GLN A 68 -20.36 1.54 5.23
CA GLN A 68 -21.28 2.64 5.58
C GLN A 68 -21.25 3.73 4.51
N ARG A 69 -20.05 4.10 4.04
CA ARG A 69 -19.89 5.14 3.02
C ARG A 69 -20.36 4.71 1.62
N ARG A 70 -20.29 3.42 1.29
CA ARG A 70 -20.91 2.88 0.06
C ARG A 70 -22.43 2.96 0.15
N HIS A 71 -22.99 2.63 1.31
CA HIS A 71 -24.42 2.73 1.58
C HIS A 71 -24.95 4.16 1.44
N ILE A 72 -24.27 5.16 2.06
CA ILE A 72 -24.63 6.59 1.94
C ILE A 72 -24.66 7.07 0.48
N ARG A 73 -23.78 6.51 -0.37
CA ARG A 73 -23.68 6.87 -1.80
C ARG A 73 -24.60 6.04 -2.70
N ALA A 74 -25.52 5.25 -2.12
CA ALA A 74 -26.37 4.30 -2.83
C ALA A 74 -25.57 3.38 -3.79
N ARG A 75 -24.31 3.09 -3.45
CA ARG A 75 -23.46 2.25 -4.29
C ARG A 75 -23.74 0.79 -3.90
N PRO A 76 -24.04 -0.10 -4.87
CA PRO A 76 -24.32 -1.49 -4.55
C PRO A 76 -23.15 -2.11 -3.79
N ASN A 77 -23.48 -2.88 -2.75
CA ASN A 77 -22.50 -3.72 -2.08
C ASN A 77 -21.84 -4.60 -3.15
N ALA A 78 -20.52 -4.55 -3.22
CA ALA A 78 -19.78 -5.22 -4.28
C ALA A 78 -20.00 -6.75 -4.30
N SER A 79 -20.62 -7.32 -3.26
CA SER A 79 -20.72 -8.74 -2.91
C SER A 79 -21.50 -9.66 -3.86
N GLY A 80 -22.13 -9.18 -4.93
CA GLY A 80 -23.03 -10.04 -5.73
C GLY A 80 -22.49 -10.58 -7.07
N GLY A 81 -21.60 -9.84 -7.74
CA GLY A 81 -21.35 -10.08 -9.18
C GLY A 81 -20.29 -11.14 -9.52
N PRO A 82 -20.35 -11.80 -10.69
CA PRO A 82 -19.29 -12.69 -11.19
C PRO A 82 -17.91 -12.01 -11.26
N LYS A 83 -17.88 -10.72 -11.60
CA LYS A 83 -16.67 -9.89 -11.59
C LYS A 83 -16.09 -9.72 -10.18
N TYR A 84 -16.93 -9.54 -9.16
CA TYR A 84 -16.49 -9.45 -7.77
C TYR A 84 -15.97 -10.78 -7.24
N ARG A 85 -16.62 -11.90 -7.57
CA ARG A 85 -16.15 -13.25 -7.21
C ARG A 85 -14.76 -13.57 -7.77
N ARG A 86 -14.44 -13.11 -8.98
CA ARG A 86 -13.08 -13.26 -9.56
C ARG A 86 -12.07 -12.36 -8.86
N ALA A 87 -12.44 -11.12 -8.58
CA ALA A 87 -11.60 -10.17 -7.86
C ALA A 87 -11.29 -10.65 -6.43
N SER A 88 -12.29 -11.18 -5.70
CA SER A 88 -12.12 -11.68 -4.34
C SER A 88 -11.23 -12.93 -4.29
N ARG A 89 -11.31 -13.84 -5.27
CA ARG A 89 -10.36 -14.98 -5.37
C ARG A 89 -8.93 -14.51 -5.62
N ARG A 90 -8.72 -13.54 -6.51
CA ARG A 90 -7.38 -12.95 -6.75
C ARG A 90 -6.84 -12.26 -5.50
N ALA A 91 -7.69 -11.50 -4.81
CA ALA A 91 -7.33 -10.84 -3.55
C ALA A 91 -6.93 -11.86 -2.46
N ARG A 92 -7.72 -12.94 -2.28
CA ARG A 92 -7.38 -14.03 -1.35
C ARG A 92 -6.08 -14.73 -1.69
N ARG A 93 -5.80 -14.98 -2.98
CA ARG A 93 -4.50 -15.56 -3.41
C ARG A 93 -3.34 -14.63 -3.07
N ARG A 94 -3.49 -13.33 -3.30
CA ARG A 94 -2.49 -12.32 -2.95
C ARG A 94 -2.29 -12.22 -1.43
N GLN A 95 -3.37 -12.28 -0.66
CA GLN A 95 -3.32 -12.29 0.81
C GLN A 95 -2.60 -13.52 1.36
N ARG A 96 -2.84 -14.72 0.81
CA ARG A 96 -2.07 -15.93 1.13
C ARG A 96 -0.59 -15.78 0.79
N GLY A 97 -0.29 -15.13 -0.34
CA GLY A 97 1.08 -14.78 -0.74
C GLY A 97 1.78 -13.79 0.20
N LEU A 98 1.03 -13.09 1.05
CA LEU A 98 1.49 -12.11 2.04
C LEU A 98 1.18 -12.56 3.48
N GLU A 99 0.85 -13.84 3.68
CA GLU A 99 0.58 -14.38 5.01
C GLU A 99 1.85 -14.30 5.87
N GLY A 100 1.73 -13.69 7.06
CA GLY A 100 2.85 -13.38 7.94
C GLY A 100 3.51 -12.02 7.68
N ASP A 101 3.03 -11.24 6.71
CA ASP A 101 3.56 -9.91 6.43
C ASP A 101 3.12 -8.88 7.47
N LEU A 102 4.07 -8.43 8.27
CA LEU A 102 3.89 -7.39 9.28
C LEU A 102 3.66 -6.02 8.64
N LYS A 103 4.14 -5.82 7.41
CA LYS A 103 3.97 -4.56 6.68
C LYS A 103 2.51 -4.31 6.33
N ALA A 104 1.86 -5.29 5.71
CA ALA A 104 0.43 -5.22 5.39
C ALA A 104 -0.46 -5.14 6.64
N ALA A 105 -0.06 -5.75 7.76
CA ALA A 105 -0.79 -5.67 9.03
C ALA A 105 -0.72 -4.26 9.67
N ALA A 106 0.44 -3.61 9.57
CA ALA A 106 0.66 -2.26 10.09
C ALA A 106 0.14 -1.15 9.15
N GLU A 107 -0.14 -1.47 7.89
CA GLU A 107 -0.63 -0.50 6.93
C GLU A 107 -2.09 -0.09 7.22
N PHE A 108 -2.28 1.21 7.42
CA PHE A 108 -3.61 1.81 7.47
C PHE A 108 -4.28 1.68 6.10
N GLY A 109 -5.13 0.66 5.95
CA GLY A 109 -5.85 0.38 4.70
C GLY A 109 -6.55 1.62 4.15
N GLY A 110 -6.03 2.18 3.07
CA GLY A 110 -6.59 3.35 2.37
C GLY A 110 -5.89 4.68 2.63
N LEU A 111 -4.83 4.70 3.42
CA LEU A 111 -3.94 5.87 3.50
C LEU A 111 -2.93 5.89 2.36
N GLN A 112 -2.45 7.09 2.08
CA GLN A 112 -1.50 7.41 1.02
C GLN A 112 -0.21 6.58 1.22
N MET A 113 -0.16 5.41 0.57
CA MET A 113 1.04 4.58 0.54
C MET A 113 2.17 5.43 -0.02
N SER A 114 3.39 5.19 0.46
CA SER A 114 4.55 5.70 -0.25
C SER A 114 4.47 5.25 -1.71
N GLU A 115 4.77 6.12 -2.68
CA GLU A 115 4.77 5.73 -4.09
C GLU A 115 5.67 4.52 -4.38
N TYR A 116 6.67 4.30 -3.53
CA TYR A 116 7.51 3.10 -3.53
C TYR A 116 6.70 1.81 -3.32
N ASP A 117 5.81 1.77 -2.33
CA ASP A 117 4.95 0.59 -2.06
C ASP A 117 3.88 0.36 -3.13
N VAL A 118 3.47 1.43 -3.82
CA VAL A 118 2.53 1.32 -4.94
C VAL A 118 3.16 0.53 -6.08
N MET A 119 4.45 0.74 -6.33
CA MET A 119 5.20 0.07 -7.39
C MET A 119 5.67 -1.33 -6.97
N PHE A 120 6.26 -1.45 -5.78
CA PHE A 120 6.87 -2.68 -5.32
C PHE A 120 6.76 -2.85 -3.79
N HIS A 121 5.94 -3.81 -3.37
CA HIS A 121 5.73 -4.13 -1.96
C HIS A 121 6.62 -5.29 -1.52
N ILE A 122 7.61 -5.00 -0.68
CA ILE A 122 8.48 -6.00 -0.06
C ILE A 122 7.85 -6.45 1.27
N PRO A 123 7.38 -7.71 1.37
CA PRO A 123 6.85 -8.21 2.63
C PRO A 123 7.97 -8.59 3.59
N TYR A 124 7.71 -8.47 4.89
CA TYR A 124 8.61 -8.94 5.95
C TYR A 124 7.83 -9.42 7.16
N GLY A 125 8.38 -10.41 7.87
CA GLY A 125 7.73 -10.99 9.05
C GLY A 125 7.97 -12.49 9.18
N PRO A 126 7.33 -13.14 10.17
CA PRO A 126 7.48 -14.57 10.40
C PRO A 126 6.98 -15.37 9.18
N GLY A 127 7.78 -16.33 8.71
CA GLY A 127 7.44 -17.17 7.55
C GLY A 127 7.75 -16.56 6.17
N ILE A 128 8.45 -15.43 6.13
CA ILE A 128 8.93 -14.80 4.89
C ILE A 128 10.44 -14.99 4.78
N ASP A 129 10.85 -15.95 3.95
CA ASP A 129 12.26 -16.26 3.71
C ASP A 129 12.87 -15.38 2.61
N ALA A 130 14.21 -15.25 2.60
CA ALA A 130 14.95 -14.56 1.56
C ALA A 130 14.65 -15.11 0.16
N LYS A 131 14.45 -16.43 0.01
CA LYS A 131 14.05 -17.07 -1.26
C LYS A 131 12.67 -16.64 -1.74
N ARG A 132 11.76 -16.33 -0.81
CA ARG A 132 10.41 -15.85 -1.14
C ARG A 132 10.47 -14.40 -1.60
N ILE A 133 11.28 -13.58 -0.94
CA ILE A 133 11.53 -12.19 -1.33
C ILE A 133 12.18 -12.14 -2.72
N SER A 134 13.24 -12.92 -2.97
CA SER A 134 13.91 -12.94 -4.28
C SER A 134 12.96 -13.33 -5.41
N LYS A 135 12.11 -14.34 -5.17
CA LYS A 135 11.06 -14.73 -6.13
C LYS A 135 10.09 -13.58 -6.42
N ILE A 136 9.63 -12.86 -5.40
CA ILE A 136 8.73 -11.71 -5.57
C ILE A 136 9.41 -10.59 -6.37
N VAL A 137 10.68 -10.29 -6.09
CA VAL A 137 11.46 -9.29 -6.84
C VAL A 137 11.56 -9.71 -8.31
N TYR A 138 11.96 -10.95 -8.57
CA TYR A 138 12.13 -11.48 -9.94
C TYR A 138 10.82 -11.49 -10.73
N GLU A 139 9.72 -11.95 -10.14
CA GLU A 139 8.40 -11.94 -10.78
C GLU A 139 7.95 -10.51 -11.12
N THR A 140 8.23 -9.56 -10.22
CA THR A 140 7.89 -8.14 -10.44
C THR A 140 8.73 -7.54 -11.56
N ASP A 141 10.04 -7.81 -11.57
CA ASP A 141 10.95 -7.32 -12.60
C ASP A 141 10.56 -7.86 -13.99
N PHE A 142 10.33 -9.17 -14.08
CA PHE A 142 9.86 -9.81 -15.31
C PHE A 142 8.53 -9.23 -15.80
N SER A 143 7.57 -9.02 -14.88
CA SER A 143 6.28 -8.41 -15.24
C SER A 143 6.43 -6.97 -15.69
N THR A 144 7.35 -6.21 -15.11
CA THR A 144 7.55 -4.78 -15.43
C THR A 144 8.22 -4.61 -16.79
N ASN A 145 9.10 -5.55 -17.17
CA ASN A 145 9.89 -5.53 -18.38
C ASN A 145 9.36 -6.43 -19.50
N SER A 146 8.15 -7.01 -19.33
CA SER A 146 7.56 -7.89 -20.32
C SER A 146 7.33 -7.18 -21.67
N THR A 147 7.73 -7.84 -22.76
CA THR A 147 7.55 -7.35 -24.14
C THR A 147 6.11 -7.42 -24.62
N LEU A 148 5.26 -8.18 -23.92
CA LEU A 148 3.84 -8.30 -24.21
C LEU A 148 3.07 -7.02 -23.84
N ASP A 149 3.63 -6.18 -22.96
CA ASP A 149 3.01 -4.92 -22.58
C ASP A 149 3.24 -3.86 -23.68
N PRO A 150 2.16 -3.29 -24.27
CA PRO A 150 2.30 -2.32 -25.36
C PRO A 150 3.09 -1.06 -24.95
N LYS A 151 3.11 -0.75 -23.65
CA LYS A 151 3.88 0.36 -23.06
C LYS A 151 5.40 0.14 -23.08
N ASN A 152 5.84 -1.09 -23.30
CA ASN A 152 7.25 -1.49 -23.27
C ASN A 152 7.84 -1.68 -24.68
N ARG A 153 7.04 -1.66 -25.75
CA ARG A 153 7.50 -1.95 -27.12
C ARG A 153 8.62 -1.04 -27.63
N GLU A 154 8.63 0.23 -27.22
CA GLU A 154 9.62 1.23 -27.65
C GLU A 154 10.69 1.52 -26.57
N ARG A 155 10.67 0.79 -25.45
CA ARG A 155 11.58 1.08 -24.33
C ARG A 155 12.96 0.46 -24.57
N LYS A 156 13.98 1.32 -24.54
CA LYS A 156 15.40 0.92 -24.64
C LYS A 156 16.00 0.41 -23.33
N PHE A 157 15.38 0.71 -22.20
CA PHE A 157 15.92 0.40 -20.87
C PHE A 157 14.95 -0.45 -20.05
N HIS A 158 15.46 -1.50 -19.40
CA HIS A 158 14.74 -2.27 -18.41
C HIS A 158 14.61 -1.49 -17.10
N ARG A 159 13.57 -1.78 -16.32
CA ARG A 159 13.30 -1.18 -15.02
C ARG A 159 13.38 -2.25 -13.94
N HIS A 160 14.35 -2.10 -13.06
CA HIS A 160 14.54 -2.98 -11.91
C HIS A 160 13.94 -2.35 -10.66
N PRO A 161 12.91 -2.96 -10.05
CA PRO A 161 12.33 -2.45 -8.81
C PRO A 161 13.27 -2.63 -7.61
N ALA A 162 14.07 -3.70 -7.60
CA ALA A 162 15.09 -3.97 -6.59
C ALA A 162 16.16 -4.92 -7.15
N PHE A 163 17.39 -4.77 -6.67
CA PHE A 163 18.48 -5.72 -6.91
C PHE A 163 18.57 -6.69 -5.74
N PHE A 164 18.89 -7.95 -6.01
CA PHE A 164 19.00 -9.01 -5.01
C PHE A 164 20.10 -10.01 -5.40
N GLY A 165 20.59 -10.78 -4.42
CA GLY A 165 21.68 -11.74 -4.61
C GLY A 165 23.05 -11.18 -4.28
N ASN A 166 24.09 -11.86 -4.76
CA ASN A 166 25.49 -11.44 -4.58
C ASN A 166 25.80 -10.21 -5.43
N MET A 167 26.80 -9.41 -5.04
CA MET A 167 27.19 -8.21 -5.82
C MET A 167 27.48 -8.51 -7.30
N LYS A 168 28.11 -9.67 -7.57
CA LYS A 168 28.36 -10.13 -8.95
C LYS A 168 27.08 -10.44 -9.72
N GLU A 169 26.10 -11.03 -9.05
CA GLU A 169 24.78 -11.32 -9.63
C GLU A 169 24.01 -10.02 -9.85
N ALA A 170 23.90 -9.16 -8.85
CA ALA A 170 23.23 -7.87 -8.96
C ALA A 170 23.78 -6.97 -10.08
N LEU A 171 25.09 -7.04 -10.34
CA LEU A 171 25.73 -6.32 -11.45
C LEU A 171 25.52 -6.99 -12.81
N GLY A 172 25.34 -8.31 -12.86
CA GLY A 172 25.24 -9.09 -14.10
C GLY A 172 23.81 -9.42 -14.57
N ASP A 173 22.84 -9.52 -13.66
CA ASP A 173 21.54 -10.16 -13.93
C ASP A 173 20.52 -9.23 -14.61
N CYS A 174 20.68 -7.92 -14.44
CA CYS A 174 19.55 -7.02 -14.65
C CYS A 174 19.40 -6.50 -16.08
N CYS A 175 20.48 -6.30 -16.82
CA CYS A 175 20.42 -5.99 -18.25
C CYS A 175 21.61 -6.68 -18.88
N LYS A 176 21.41 -7.47 -19.94
CA LYS A 176 22.53 -7.75 -20.86
C LYS A 176 23.17 -6.41 -21.14
N SER A 177 24.48 -6.32 -20.92
CA SER A 177 25.30 -5.12 -21.13
C SER A 177 24.87 -4.43 -22.42
N ASN A 178 24.02 -3.42 -22.30
CA ASN A 178 23.81 -2.48 -23.38
C ASN A 178 25.09 -1.67 -23.35
N GLU A 179 26.05 -2.07 -24.19
CA GLU A 179 27.19 -1.25 -24.56
C GLU A 179 26.64 0.15 -24.80
N ILE A 180 27.04 1.07 -23.95
CA ILE A 180 26.74 2.48 -24.09
C ILE A 180 27.49 2.89 -25.36
N PRO A 181 26.82 3.29 -26.46
CA PRO A 181 27.54 3.93 -27.54
C PRO A 181 28.00 5.27 -26.97
N PHE A 182 29.32 5.42 -26.83
CA PHE A 182 29.98 6.69 -26.55
C PHE A 182 29.73 7.67 -27.69
#